data_AF-A0A739XJK5-F1
#
_entry.id   AF-A0A739XJK5-F1
#
_cell.length_a   1.000
_cell.length_b   1.000
_cell.length_c   1.000
_cell.angle_alpha   90.00
_cell.angle_beta   90.00
_cell.angle_gamma   90.00
#
_symmetry.space_group_name_H-M   'P 1'
#
loop_
_entity.id
_entity.type
_entity.pdbx_description
1 polymer ?
#
loop_
_entity_poly.entity_id
_entity_poly.type
_entity_poly.pdbx_seq_one_letter_code
_entity_poly.pdbx_strand_id
1 'polypeptide(L)'
;DEFGGVSQLGGFLKGCYEFISKDVPVISVFDGDEAGVKERTRLQSYFGKKQIRFESNKDYISVRSGFAIEGLFPDDFISDAMETHPSWFIGGKSVDADDVIEPFKVQDNKKTNLLNFFLEKCRVQPICGWISRWEKVFNVIDSALRDKSESITNKKRTEDTSGNTSAHQAA
;
A
#
# COMPACT_ATOMS: atom_id res chain seq x y z
N ASP A 1 -20.54 4.53 10.41
CA ASP A 1 -19.76 4.91 9.22
C ASP A 1 -18.62 3.94 9.01
N GLU A 2 -18.92 2.92 8.21
CA GLU A 2 -18.04 1.81 7.89
C GLU A 2 -17.24 2.22 6.66
N PHE A 3 -15.94 2.47 6.81
CA PHE A 3 -15.03 2.60 5.67
C PHE A 3 -15.21 1.33 4.82
N GLY A 4 -15.85 1.44 3.65
CA GLY A 4 -16.29 0.34 2.78
C GLY A 4 -15.15 -0.35 2.02
N GLY A 5 -14.06 -0.56 2.75
CA GLY A 5 -12.86 -1.30 2.35
C GLY A 5 -12.29 -0.83 1.02
N VAL A 6 -11.73 -1.80 0.30
CA VAL A 6 -11.02 -1.62 -0.96
C VAL A 6 -11.93 -1.01 -2.06
N SER A 7 -13.25 -1.26 -2.01
CA SER A 7 -14.19 -0.77 -3.03
C SER A 7 -14.40 0.76 -2.99
N GLN A 8 -14.45 1.34 -1.79
CA GLN A 8 -14.58 2.79 -1.62
C GLN A 8 -13.28 3.51 -2.00
N LEU A 9 -12.12 2.95 -1.62
CA LEU A 9 -10.82 3.43 -2.09
C LEU A 9 -10.78 3.45 -3.63
N GLY A 10 -11.26 2.37 -4.26
CA GLY A 10 -11.38 2.28 -5.70
C GLY A 10 -12.30 3.33 -6.34
N GLY A 11 -13.39 3.71 -5.68
CA GLY A 11 -14.27 4.79 -6.12
C GLY A 11 -13.61 6.17 -6.01
N PHE A 12 -12.99 6.44 -4.85
CA PHE A 12 -12.25 7.68 -4.59
C PHE A 12 -11.14 7.90 -5.63
N LEU A 13 -10.31 6.88 -5.88
CA LEU A 13 -9.22 6.99 -6.85
C LEU A 13 -9.76 7.26 -8.27
N LYS A 14 -10.82 6.56 -8.71
CA LYS A 14 -11.41 6.82 -10.04
C LYS A 14 -11.89 8.26 -10.22
N GLY A 15 -12.41 8.89 -9.16
CA GLY A 15 -12.92 10.26 -9.20
C GLY A 15 -11.84 11.33 -9.03
N CYS A 16 -10.83 11.08 -8.19
CA CYS A 16 -9.93 12.13 -7.71
C CYS A 16 -8.48 11.97 -8.18
N TYR A 17 -8.03 10.75 -8.46
CA TYR A 17 -6.60 10.45 -8.65
C TYR A 17 -5.95 11.30 -9.74
N GLU A 18 -6.62 11.50 -10.87
CA GLU A 18 -6.09 12.29 -11.99
C GLU A 18 -5.78 13.74 -11.59
N PHE A 19 -6.61 14.33 -10.74
CA PHE A 19 -6.47 15.71 -10.30
C PHE A 19 -5.40 15.80 -9.22
N ILE A 20 -5.52 14.99 -8.16
CA ILE A 20 -4.62 15.07 -7.00
C ILE A 20 -3.18 14.69 -7.36
N SER A 21 -2.98 13.72 -8.26
CA SER A 21 -1.65 13.22 -8.61
C SER A 21 -0.82 14.22 -9.42
N LYS A 22 -1.44 15.27 -9.97
CA LYS A 22 -0.75 16.36 -10.69
C LYS A 22 -0.19 17.42 -9.73
N ASP A 23 -0.81 17.57 -8.56
CA ASP A 23 -0.49 18.65 -7.61
C ASP A 23 0.25 18.17 -6.37
N VAL A 24 0.00 16.93 -5.95
CA VAL A 24 0.52 16.34 -4.71
C VAL A 24 1.09 14.94 -5.00
N PRO A 25 2.24 14.57 -4.39
CA PRO A 25 2.73 13.20 -4.41
C PRO A 25 1.73 12.25 -3.73
N VAL A 26 1.12 11.37 -4.50
CA VAL A 26 0.13 10.39 -4.01
C VAL A 26 0.56 8.97 -4.40
N ILE A 27 0.56 8.09 -3.41
CA ILE A 27 0.78 6.64 -3.55
C ILE A 27 -0.39 5.90 -2.91
N SER A 28 -0.97 4.95 -3.63
CA SER A 28 -2.00 4.05 -3.09
C SER A 28 -1.35 2.77 -2.56
N VAL A 29 -1.67 2.35 -1.34
CA VAL A 29 -1.20 1.08 -0.78
C VAL A 29 -2.35 0.09 -0.79
N PHE A 30 -2.11 -1.09 -1.36
CA PHE A 30 -3.06 -2.18 -1.42
C PHE A 30 -2.52 -3.39 -0.65
N ASP A 31 -3.43 -4.07 0.05
CA ASP A 31 -3.20 -5.43 0.48
C ASP A 31 -2.84 -6.31 -0.73
N GLY A 32 -1.98 -7.31 -0.51
CA GLY A 32 -1.66 -8.30 -1.53
C GLY A 32 -2.63 -9.48 -1.55
N ASP A 33 -3.69 -9.43 -0.76
CA ASP A 33 -4.77 -10.42 -0.76
C ASP A 33 -5.64 -10.31 -2.03
N GLU A 34 -6.59 -11.23 -2.17
CA GLU A 34 -7.46 -11.30 -3.34
C GLU A 34 -8.23 -10.00 -3.59
N ALA A 35 -8.73 -9.34 -2.54
CA ALA A 35 -9.51 -8.12 -2.65
C ALA A 35 -8.65 -6.95 -3.14
N GLY A 36 -7.46 -6.77 -2.54
CA GLY A 36 -6.49 -5.77 -2.95
C GLY A 36 -5.99 -5.98 -4.38
N VAL A 37 -5.66 -7.22 -4.74
CA VAL A 37 -5.23 -7.61 -6.11
C VAL A 37 -6.32 -7.31 -7.14
N LYS A 38 -7.58 -7.64 -6.83
CA LYS A 38 -8.71 -7.40 -7.72
C LYS A 38 -8.91 -5.90 -7.98
N GLU A 39 -8.91 -5.07 -6.93
CA GLU A 39 -9.16 -3.64 -7.12
C GLU A 39 -7.97 -2.93 -7.78
N ARG A 40 -6.71 -3.24 -7.42
CA ARG A 40 -5.56 -2.63 -8.12
C ARG A 40 -5.60 -2.94 -9.62
N THR A 41 -5.95 -4.18 -10.00
CA THR A 41 -6.03 -4.60 -11.40
C THR A 41 -7.15 -3.86 -12.14
N ARG A 42 -8.29 -3.67 -11.47
CA ARG A 42 -9.41 -2.88 -11.97
C ARG A 42 -9.03 -1.41 -12.17
N LEU A 43 -8.30 -0.81 -11.23
CA LEU A 43 -7.83 0.57 -11.32
C LEU A 43 -6.79 0.75 -12.43
N GLN A 44 -5.80 -0.15 -12.54
CA GLN A 44 -4.85 -0.15 -13.65
C GLN A 44 -5.56 -0.19 -15.00
N SER A 45 -6.54 -1.09 -15.15
CA SER A 45 -7.35 -1.18 -16.38
C SER A 45 -8.15 0.09 -16.65
N TYR A 46 -8.74 0.69 -15.61
CA TYR A 46 -9.53 1.92 -15.73
C TYR A 46 -8.68 3.12 -16.15
N PHE A 47 -7.55 3.34 -15.47
CA PHE A 47 -6.65 4.45 -15.76
C PHE A 47 -5.94 4.26 -17.10
N GLY A 48 -5.57 3.02 -17.46
CA GLY A 48 -5.01 2.71 -18.79
C GLY A 48 -5.95 3.10 -19.93
N LYS A 49 -7.26 2.86 -19.81
CA LYS A 49 -8.25 3.30 -20.80
C LYS A 49 -8.34 4.83 -20.93
N LYS A 50 -8.00 5.56 -19.86
CA LYS A 50 -7.99 7.02 -19.80
C LYS A 50 -6.61 7.62 -20.08
N GLN A 51 -5.60 6.80 -20.40
CA GLN A 51 -4.21 7.26 -20.56
C GLN A 51 -3.66 7.97 -19.32
N ILE A 52 -4.15 7.57 -18.14
CA ILE A 52 -3.66 8.04 -16.85
C ILE A 52 -2.65 7.01 -16.33
N ARG A 53 -1.46 7.47 -15.95
CA ARG A 53 -0.42 6.61 -15.39
C ARG A 53 -0.87 6.05 -14.03
N PHE A 54 -0.80 4.73 -13.87
CA PHE A 54 -1.06 4.04 -12.60
C PHE A 54 -0.25 2.75 -12.52
N GLU A 55 1.03 2.88 -12.18
CA GLU A 55 2.03 1.81 -12.26
C GLU A 55 2.45 1.27 -10.88
N SER A 56 2.87 0.01 -10.85
CA SER A 56 3.39 -0.65 -9.64
C SER A 56 4.67 0.01 -9.16
N ASN A 57 4.81 0.11 -7.83
CA ASN A 57 5.95 0.71 -7.13
C ASN A 57 6.25 2.16 -7.52
N LYS A 58 5.25 2.83 -8.10
CA LYS A 58 5.35 4.16 -8.69
C LYS A 58 4.14 5.00 -8.35
N ASP A 59 2.95 4.43 -8.49
CA ASP A 59 1.66 5.06 -8.23
C ASP A 59 0.85 4.27 -7.20
N TYR A 60 1.09 2.96 -7.15
CA TYR A 60 0.60 2.10 -6.10
C TYR A 60 1.64 1.09 -5.65
N ILE A 61 1.46 0.55 -4.44
CA ILE A 61 2.30 -0.50 -3.84
C ILE A 61 1.41 -1.63 -3.35
N SER A 62 1.86 -2.87 -3.52
CA SER A 62 1.24 -4.06 -2.93
C SER A 62 2.16 -4.60 -1.84
N VAL A 63 1.63 -4.75 -0.62
CA VAL A 63 2.44 -5.03 0.59
C VAL A 63 3.19 -6.38 0.55
N ARG A 64 2.48 -7.49 0.36
CA ARG A 64 3.05 -8.85 0.23
C ARG A 64 2.06 -9.72 -0.53
N SER A 65 2.51 -10.36 -1.61
CA SER A 65 1.63 -11.18 -2.46
C SER A 65 0.92 -12.27 -1.64
N GLY A 66 -0.41 -12.32 -1.75
CA GLY A 66 -1.27 -13.25 -1.02
C GLY A 66 -1.73 -12.77 0.36
N PHE A 67 -1.10 -11.75 0.94
CA PHE A 67 -1.36 -11.33 2.32
C PHE A 67 -1.99 -9.95 2.41
N ALA A 68 -2.84 -9.77 3.43
CA ALA A 68 -3.13 -8.44 3.96
C ALA A 68 -1.89 -7.85 4.66
N ILE A 69 -1.97 -6.57 5.03
CA ILE A 69 -0.85 -5.84 5.66
C ILE A 69 -0.30 -6.53 6.92
N GLU A 70 -1.12 -7.29 7.65
CA GLU A 70 -0.70 -8.10 8.80
C GLU A 70 0.36 -9.16 8.43
N GLY A 71 0.42 -9.59 7.17
CA GLY A 71 1.46 -10.50 6.66
C GLY A 71 2.85 -9.85 6.52
N LEU A 72 2.98 -8.55 6.80
CA LEU A 72 4.28 -7.88 6.92
C LEU A 72 4.94 -8.17 8.27
N PHE A 73 4.19 -8.59 9.29
CA PHE A 73 4.81 -9.03 10.53
C PHE A 73 5.61 -10.33 10.31
N PRO A 74 6.63 -10.60 11.15
CA PRO A 74 7.38 -11.84 11.12
C PRO A 74 6.51 -13.10 11.22
N ASP A 75 6.96 -14.21 10.61
CA ASP A 75 6.18 -15.45 10.58
C ASP A 75 6.12 -16.14 11.95
N ASP A 76 7.10 -15.91 12.83
CA ASP A 76 7.07 -16.34 14.24
C ASP A 76 5.98 -15.58 15.02
N PHE A 77 5.80 -14.28 14.77
CA PHE A 77 4.73 -13.51 15.42
C PHE A 77 3.36 -14.06 15.02
N ILE A 78 3.20 -14.33 13.71
CA ILE A 78 1.97 -14.87 13.15
C ILE A 78 1.71 -16.29 13.67
N SER A 79 2.74 -17.13 13.70
CA SER A 79 2.66 -18.50 14.25
C SER A 79 2.22 -18.48 15.71
N ASP A 80 2.85 -17.66 16.54
CA ASP A 80 2.52 -17.53 17.96
C ASP A 80 1.06 -17.07 18.14
N ALA A 81 0.59 -16.13 17.32
CA ALA A 81 -0.80 -15.69 17.36
C ALA A 81 -1.77 -16.81 16.96
N MET A 82 -1.45 -17.60 15.93
CA MET A 82 -2.26 -18.73 15.48
C MET A 82 -2.32 -19.84 16.53
N GLU A 83 -1.24 -20.07 17.28
CA GLU A 83 -1.16 -21.09 18.32
C GLU A 83 -1.86 -20.67 19.61
N THR A 84 -1.66 -19.42 20.05
CA THR A 84 -2.27 -18.89 21.28
C THR A 84 -3.72 -18.49 21.10
N HIS A 85 -4.10 -18.09 19.88
CA HIS A 85 -5.43 -17.58 19.56
C HIS A 85 -5.97 -18.15 18.23
N PRO A 86 -6.09 -19.49 18.09
CA PRO A 86 -6.51 -20.12 16.83
C PRO A 86 -7.88 -19.66 16.35
N SER A 87 -8.77 -19.29 17.28
CA SER A 87 -10.11 -18.79 16.98
C SER A 87 -10.14 -17.41 16.32
N TRP A 88 -9.01 -16.72 16.18
CA TRP A 88 -8.93 -15.45 15.43
C TRP A 88 -8.80 -15.67 13.93
N PHE A 89 -8.36 -16.85 13.51
CA PHE A 89 -8.04 -17.16 12.12
C PHE A 89 -9.13 -18.00 11.47
N ILE A 90 -9.27 -17.86 10.16
CA ILE A 90 -10.17 -18.65 9.32
C ILE A 90 -9.31 -19.69 8.59
N GLY A 91 -9.55 -20.98 8.83
CA GLY A 91 -8.84 -22.06 8.16
C GLY A 91 -7.59 -22.61 8.89
N GLY A 92 -7.22 -22.03 10.04
CA GLY A 92 -6.10 -22.52 10.86
C GLY A 92 -4.70 -22.13 10.33
N LYS A 93 -3.65 -22.69 10.94
CA LYS A 93 -2.25 -22.49 10.54
C LYS A 93 -1.93 -23.35 9.32
N SER A 94 -1.33 -22.73 8.30
CA SER A 94 -0.80 -23.41 7.12
C SER A 94 0.60 -22.89 6.82
N VAL A 95 1.51 -23.80 6.47
CA VAL A 95 2.92 -23.51 6.14
C VAL A 95 3.32 -24.26 4.88
N ASP A 96 4.27 -23.71 4.12
CA ASP A 96 4.83 -24.39 2.96
C ASP A 96 5.93 -25.41 3.36
N ALA A 97 6.58 -26.00 2.35
CA ALA A 97 7.63 -27.01 2.56
C ALA A 97 8.91 -26.46 3.23
N ASP A 98 9.07 -25.14 3.29
CA ASP A 98 10.18 -24.43 3.96
C ASP A 98 9.75 -23.85 5.31
N ASP A 99 8.63 -24.31 5.87
CA ASP A 99 8.02 -23.83 7.12
C ASP A 99 7.62 -22.34 7.10
N VAL A 100 7.48 -21.74 5.91
CA VAL A 100 7.02 -20.35 5.76
C VAL A 100 5.51 -20.31 5.86
N ILE A 101 4.98 -19.37 6.65
CA ILE A 101 3.53 -19.17 6.77
C ILE A 101 2.93 -18.83 5.40
N GLU A 102 1.90 -19.58 5.04
CA GLU A 102 1.08 -19.33 3.85
C GLU A 102 0.05 -18.21 4.09
N PRO A 103 -0.52 -17.62 3.03
CA PRO A 103 -1.61 -16.65 3.14
C PRO A 103 -2.73 -17.08 4.10
N PHE A 104 -3.08 -16.22 5.05
CA PHE A 104 -4.13 -16.47 6.05
C PHE A 104 -5.20 -15.40 6.06
N LYS A 105 -6.36 -15.73 6.64
CA LYS A 105 -7.46 -14.80 6.87
C LYS A 105 -7.75 -14.70 8.36
N VAL A 106 -8.04 -13.48 8.81
CA VAL A 106 -8.40 -13.15 10.20
C VAL A 106 -9.87 -12.77 10.22
N GLN A 107 -10.60 -13.21 11.24
CA GLN A 107 -11.97 -12.76 11.45
C GLN A 107 -12.00 -11.24 11.64
N ASP A 108 -12.92 -10.55 10.97
CA ASP A 108 -12.95 -9.09 10.98
C ASP A 108 -13.04 -8.50 12.39
N ASN A 109 -13.84 -9.11 13.26
CA ASN A 109 -13.97 -8.71 14.67
C ASN A 109 -12.74 -9.04 15.55
N LYS A 110 -11.71 -9.69 15.00
CA LYS A 110 -10.45 -10.05 15.70
C LYS A 110 -9.22 -9.33 15.15
N LYS A 111 -9.33 -8.57 14.05
CA LYS A 111 -8.21 -7.81 13.46
C LYS A 111 -7.55 -6.87 14.45
N THR A 112 -8.34 -6.13 15.24
CA THR A 112 -7.81 -5.24 16.29
C THR A 112 -7.07 -6.01 17.38
N ASN A 113 -7.56 -7.19 17.78
CA ASN A 113 -6.88 -8.04 18.77
C ASN A 113 -5.54 -8.53 18.24
N LEU A 114 -5.50 -9.00 16.99
CA LEU A 114 -4.28 -9.44 16.34
C LEU A 114 -3.25 -8.30 16.22
N LEU A 115 -3.69 -7.12 15.78
CA LEU A 115 -2.82 -5.95 15.69
C LEU A 115 -2.22 -5.61 17.06
N ASN A 116 -3.03 -5.58 18.12
CA ASN A 116 -2.53 -5.30 19.47
C ASN A 116 -1.52 -6.35 19.95
N PHE A 117 -1.74 -7.62 19.62
CA PHE A 117 -0.81 -8.71 19.93
C PHE A 117 0.55 -8.49 19.23
N PHE A 118 0.55 -8.15 17.94
CA PHE A 118 1.79 -7.83 17.22
C PHE A 118 2.48 -6.58 17.73
N LEU A 119 1.74 -5.51 18.02
CA LEU A 119 2.30 -4.29 18.59
C LEU A 119 2.99 -4.56 19.93
N GLU A 120 2.42 -5.43 20.76
CA GLU A 120 3.05 -5.80 22.04
C GLU A 120 4.36 -6.56 21.83
N LYS A 121 4.39 -7.51 20.89
CA LYS A 121 5.65 -8.18 20.50
C LYS A 121 6.68 -7.19 19.98
N CYS A 122 6.27 -6.23 19.14
CA CYS A 122 7.17 -5.18 18.64
C CYS A 122 7.73 -4.27 19.75
N ARG A 123 7.00 -4.04 20.84
CA ARG A 123 7.47 -3.21 21.97
C ARG A 123 8.58 -3.87 22.78
N VAL A 124 8.52 -5.20 22.93
CA VAL A 124 9.46 -5.95 23.77
C VAL A 124 10.65 -6.51 22.97
N GLN A 125 10.61 -6.47 21.65
CA GLN A 125 11.68 -6.93 20.77
C GLN A 125 12.43 -5.77 20.09
N PRO A 126 13.75 -5.91 19.84
CA PRO A 126 14.49 -4.95 19.04
C PRO A 126 13.88 -4.78 17.64
N ILE A 127 13.92 -3.55 17.10
CA ILE A 127 13.37 -3.21 15.77
C ILE A 127 13.90 -4.14 14.67
N CYS A 128 15.20 -4.48 14.71
CA CYS A 128 15.82 -5.38 13.74
C CYS A 128 15.20 -6.78 13.70
N GLY A 129 14.49 -7.19 14.76
CA GLY A 129 13.80 -8.48 14.83
C GLY A 129 12.51 -8.54 14.02
N TRP A 130 11.89 -7.40 13.69
CA TRP A 130 10.57 -7.40 13.04
C TRP A 130 10.40 -6.43 11.87
N ILE A 131 11.32 -5.49 11.67
CA ILE A 131 11.14 -4.42 10.67
C ILE A 131 11.36 -4.85 9.22
N SER A 132 12.06 -5.97 8.95
CA SER A 132 12.61 -6.27 7.61
C SER A 132 11.62 -6.16 6.43
N ARG A 133 10.39 -6.67 6.60
CA ARG A 133 9.36 -6.60 5.54
C ARG A 133 8.73 -5.20 5.46
N TRP A 134 8.51 -4.55 6.60
CA TRP A 134 8.03 -3.17 6.68
C TRP A 134 8.99 -2.18 6.04
N GLU A 135 10.28 -2.31 6.32
CA GLU A 135 11.35 -1.50 5.75
C GLU A 135 11.34 -1.56 4.22
N LYS A 136 11.16 -2.75 3.63
CA LYS A 136 11.03 -2.89 2.17
C LYS A 136 9.84 -2.09 1.63
N VAL A 137 8.69 -2.15 2.29
CA VAL A 137 7.50 -1.39 1.89
C VAL A 137 7.74 0.11 2.03
N PHE A 138 8.28 0.57 3.16
CA PHE A 138 8.57 1.99 3.41
C PHE A 138 9.59 2.55 2.43
N ASN A 139 10.67 1.83 2.13
CA ASN A 139 11.68 2.26 1.17
C ASN A 139 11.11 2.45 -0.24
N VAL A 140 10.15 1.60 -0.64
CA VAL A 140 9.46 1.74 -1.93
C VAL A 140 8.48 2.92 -1.90
N ILE A 141 7.74 3.12 -0.79
CA ILE A 141 6.87 4.30 -0.60
C ILE A 141 7.69 5.59 -0.71
N ASP A 142 8.77 5.68 0.05
CA ASP A 142 9.62 6.88 0.12
C ASP A 142 10.26 7.20 -1.24
N SER A 143 10.74 6.17 -1.94
CA SER A 143 11.30 6.35 -3.28
C SER A 143 10.23 6.83 -4.27
N ALA A 144 9.04 6.23 -4.26
CA ALA A 144 7.97 6.63 -5.16
C ALA A 144 7.42 8.04 -4.86
N LEU A 145 7.34 8.42 -3.58
CA LEU A 145 6.96 9.77 -3.16
C LEU A 145 7.99 10.82 -3.57
N ARG A 146 9.29 10.51 -3.40
CA ARG A 146 10.39 11.40 -3.84
C ARG A 146 10.33 11.64 -5.34
N ASP A 147 10.25 10.57 -6.13
CA ASP A 147 10.19 10.67 -7.60
C ASP A 147 8.97 11.50 -8.07
N LYS A 148 7.82 11.33 -7.41
CA LYS A 148 6.62 12.14 -7.70
C LYS A 148 6.80 13.60 -7.31
N SER A 149 7.37 13.87 -6.15
CA SER A 149 7.63 15.23 -5.69
C SER A 149 8.54 15.97 -6.68
N GLU A 150 9.63 15.33 -7.10
CA GLU A 150 10.55 15.90 -8.09
C GLU A 150 9.86 16.17 -9.43
N SER A 151 9.04 15.22 -9.92
CA SER A 151 8.29 15.40 -11.15
C SER A 151 7.30 16.58 -11.09
N ILE A 152 6.61 16.76 -9.96
CA ILE A 152 5.64 17.84 -9.77
C ILE A 152 6.37 19.19 -9.66
N THR A 153 7.46 19.26 -8.90
CA THR A 153 8.26 20.49 -8.76
C THR A 153 8.87 20.91 -10.10
N ASN A 154 9.42 19.97 -10.86
CA ASN A 154 10.00 20.26 -12.17
C ASN A 154 8.95 20.75 -13.15
N LYS A 155 7.77 20.13 -13.18
CA LYS A 155 6.65 20.55 -14.03
C LYS A 155 6.25 22.00 -13.75
N LYS A 156 6.06 22.37 -12.47
CA LYS A 156 5.72 23.74 -12.06
C LYS A 156 6.77 24.76 -12.52
N ARG A 157 8.07 24.45 -12.35
CA ARG A 157 9.17 25.31 -12.83
C ARG A 157 9.14 25.56 -14.34
N THR A 158 8.89 24.53 -15.14
CA THR A 158 8.76 24.68 -16.61
C THR A 158 7.56 25.53 -17.01
N GLU A 159 6.41 25.35 -16.35
CA GLU A 159 5.20 26.14 -16.62
C GLU A 159 5.45 27.63 -16.31
N ASP A 160 6.06 27.95 -15.16
CA ASP A 160 6.43 29.32 -14.78
C ASP A 160 7.41 29.98 -15.77
N THR A 161 8.37 29.21 -16.28
CA THR A 161 9.38 29.73 -17.24
C THR A 161 8.74 29.99 -18.62
N SER A 162 7.84 29.11 -19.06
CA SER A 162 7.15 29.24 -20.35
C SER A 162 6.17 30.42 -20.40
N GLY A 163 5.49 30.72 -19.30
CA GLY A 163 4.59 31.87 -19.19
C GLY A 163 5.31 33.23 -19.22
N ASN A 164 6.55 33.30 -18.74
CA ASN A 164 7.36 34.52 -18.76
C ASN A 164 7.91 34.87 -20.16
N THR A 165 8.18 33.89 -21.02
CA THR A 165 8.63 34.13 -22.40
C THR A 165 7.56 34.75 -23.29
N SER A 166 6.28 34.48 -23.04
CA SER A 166 5.17 35.06 -23.80
C SER A 166 4.89 36.55 -23.50
N ALA A 167 5.38 37.08 -22.37
CA ALA A 167 5.19 38.48 -22.01
C ALA A 167 6.23 39.42 -22.65
N HIS A 168 7.37 38.90 -23.12
CA HIS A 168 8.47 39.70 -23.67
C HIS A 168 8.52 39.77 -25.21
N GLN A 169 7.58 39.13 -25.92
CA GLN A 169 7.46 39.21 -27.38
C GLN A 169 6.31 40.11 -27.87
N ALA A 170 5.67 40.86 -26.96
CA ALA A 170 4.58 41.77 -27.26
C ALA A 170 4.90 43.25 -26.92
N ALA A 171 6.16 43.68 -27.13
CA ALA A 171 6.59 45.07 -26.99
C ALA A 171 7.35 45.54 -28.23
#